data_AF-A0A9E7RUC7-F1
#
_entry.id   AF-A0A9E7RUC7-F1
#
_cell.length_a   1.000
_cell.length_b   1.000
_cell.length_c   1.000
_cell.angle_alpha   90.00
_cell.angle_beta   90.00
_cell.angle_gamma   90.00
#
_symmetry.space_group_name_H-M   'P 1'
#
loop_
_entity.id
_entity.type
_entity.pdbx_description
1 polymer ?
#
loop_
_entity_poly.entity_id
_entity_poly.type
_entity_poly.pdbx_seq_one_letter_code
_entity_poly.pdbx_strand_id
1 'polypeptide(L)'
;MKTSNLAAASTGKEFLEILDEQKLTLTFRTYNGMRYAVFPMYFDYSGAAIGWLDSFSQGNMAGHYAQAYNLTGKRECLDISNSLINSFRAPTGLVKSTKYGNFYLHYNFLREHYILNAHLICTLGLQRAYRFTGNPRALLLFRDGVSTFRRMHWKYDSGSWTYYAVSGRYYRPAWPASTAYHRLHVNLSNRVYLATGDRYYRKIALKWNGYLTRRGLSPERI
;
A
#
# COMPACT_ATOMS: atom_id res chain seq x y z
N MET A 1 -9.76 -0.73 27.84
CA MET A 1 -9.27 0.36 26.96
C MET A 1 -10.33 0.57 25.87
N LYS A 2 -11.12 1.65 25.98
CA LYS A 2 -12.18 1.96 25.02
C LYS A 2 -11.53 2.25 23.66
N THR A 3 -11.80 1.44 22.65
CA THR A 3 -11.41 1.71 21.27
C THR A 3 -12.02 3.03 20.85
N SER A 4 -11.18 4.00 20.49
CA SER A 4 -11.65 5.27 19.96
C SER A 4 -12.49 5.02 18.70
N ASN A 5 -13.65 5.67 18.64
CA ASN A 5 -14.56 5.67 17.50
C ASN A 5 -14.01 6.49 16.31
N LEU A 6 -12.70 6.42 16.02
CA LEU A 6 -12.08 7.04 14.85
C LEU A 6 -12.37 6.27 13.53
N ALA A 7 -13.27 5.28 13.57
CA ALA A 7 -13.59 4.41 12.44
C ALA A 7 -14.72 4.94 11.54
N ALA A 8 -15.10 6.22 11.64
CA ALA A 8 -15.75 6.90 10.53
C ALA A 8 -14.62 7.40 9.61
N ALA A 9 -14.62 7.00 8.34
CA ALA A 9 -13.71 7.55 7.35
C ALA A 9 -13.80 9.09 7.45
N SER A 10 -12.76 9.76 7.95
CA SER A 10 -12.81 11.20 8.12
C SER A 10 -12.95 11.82 6.73
N THR A 11 -14.17 12.23 6.40
CA THR A 11 -14.54 12.94 5.17
C THR A 11 -14.97 14.36 5.50
N GLY A 12 -14.78 14.78 6.76
CA GLY A 12 -15.17 16.08 7.29
C GLY A 12 -14.05 17.11 7.21
N LYS A 13 -14.30 18.26 7.83
CA LYS A 13 -13.40 19.41 7.86
C LYS A 13 -11.99 19.06 8.35
N GLU A 14 -11.89 18.30 9.43
CA GLU A 14 -10.60 17.88 10.03
C GLU A 14 -9.72 17.09 9.05
N PHE A 15 -10.32 16.22 8.21
CA PHE A 15 -9.57 15.49 7.19
C PHE A 15 -8.93 16.43 6.17
N LEU A 16 -9.67 17.45 5.75
CA LEU A 16 -9.18 18.43 4.78
C LEU A 16 -8.12 19.34 5.39
N GLU A 17 -8.29 19.77 6.64
CA GLU A 17 -7.31 20.56 7.38
C GLU A 17 -5.99 19.80 7.53
N ILE A 18 -6.02 18.53 7.96
CA ILE A 18 -4.83 17.68 8.06
C ILE A 18 -4.10 17.54 6.72
N LEU A 19 -4.83 17.31 5.62
CA LEU A 19 -4.20 17.20 4.31
C LEU A 19 -3.63 18.53 3.80
N ASP A 20 -4.26 19.65 4.13
CA ASP A 20 -3.76 20.96 3.75
C ASP A 20 -2.42 21.28 4.45
N GLU A 21 -2.25 20.88 5.71
CA GLU A 21 -0.98 20.98 6.42
C GLU A 21 0.03 19.95 5.91
N GLN A 22 -0.39 18.70 5.72
CA GLN A 22 0.47 17.61 5.27
C GLN A 22 1.14 17.93 3.93
N LYS A 23 0.50 18.71 3.04
CA LYS A 23 1.06 19.04 1.72
C LYS A 23 2.38 19.81 1.81
N LEU A 24 2.62 20.52 2.91
CA LEU A 24 3.86 21.26 3.16
C LEU A 24 5.08 20.33 3.30
N THR A 25 4.85 19.05 3.57
CA THR A 25 5.91 18.02 3.69
C THR A 25 6.21 17.33 2.36
N LEU A 26 5.45 17.61 1.30
CA LEU A 26 5.67 17.02 -0.01
C LEU A 26 6.75 17.79 -0.78
N THR A 27 7.65 17.06 -1.43
CA THR A 27 8.60 17.64 -2.38
C THR A 27 8.15 17.34 -3.81
N PHE A 28 7.94 18.38 -4.60
CA PHE A 28 7.71 18.24 -6.04
C PHE A 28 9.01 18.22 -6.82
N ARG A 29 9.07 17.36 -7.83
CA ARG A 29 10.23 17.13 -8.69
C ARG A 29 9.77 16.89 -10.14
N THR A 30 10.71 16.87 -11.06
CA THR A 30 10.45 16.59 -12.49
C THR A 30 11.37 15.49 -12.99
N TYR A 31 10.83 14.55 -13.76
CA TYR A 31 11.60 13.52 -14.44
C TYR A 31 11.08 13.39 -15.88
N ASN A 32 11.94 13.63 -16.87
CA ASN A 32 11.57 13.64 -18.30
C ASN A 32 10.32 14.50 -18.59
N GLY A 33 10.26 15.70 -18.03
CA GLY A 33 9.10 16.62 -18.16
C GLY A 33 7.86 16.22 -17.35
N MET A 34 7.82 15.04 -16.73
CA MET A 34 6.72 14.61 -15.86
C MET A 34 6.94 15.12 -14.44
N ARG A 35 6.04 16.00 -13.98
CA ARG A 35 5.98 16.40 -12.56
C ARG A 35 5.55 15.22 -11.69
N TYR A 36 6.26 15.02 -10.59
CA TYR A 36 5.92 14.04 -9.55
C TYR A 36 6.16 14.62 -8.16
N ALA A 37 5.56 13.99 -7.15
CA ALA A 37 5.69 14.39 -5.75
C ALA A 37 6.19 13.20 -4.92
N VAL A 38 7.02 13.50 -3.93
CA VAL A 38 7.49 12.53 -2.96
C VAL A 38 7.21 13.02 -1.55
N PHE A 39 6.87 12.11 -0.66
CA PHE A 39 6.84 12.31 0.77
C PHE A 39 8.05 11.62 1.40
N PRO A 40 9.12 12.38 1.68
CA PRO A 40 10.32 11.86 2.31
C PRO A 40 10.06 11.49 3.77
N MET A 41 10.59 10.34 4.20
CA MET A 41 10.56 9.94 5.61
C MET A 41 11.54 10.79 6.42
N TYR A 42 11.09 11.26 7.58
CA TYR A 42 11.80 12.26 8.40
C TYR A 42 12.87 11.69 9.34
N PHE A 43 13.14 10.39 9.27
CA PHE A 43 14.12 9.71 10.11
C PHE A 43 15.03 8.83 9.26
N ASP A 44 16.27 8.61 9.70
CA ASP A 44 17.18 7.63 9.11
C ASP A 44 16.84 6.23 9.61
N TYR A 45 17.13 5.21 8.80
CA TYR A 45 16.88 3.82 9.19
C TYR A 45 17.80 2.87 8.44
N SER A 46 18.40 1.92 9.17
CA SER A 46 19.18 0.81 8.58
C SER A 46 20.24 1.29 7.58
N GLY A 47 20.93 2.39 7.90
CA GLY A 47 21.99 2.98 7.07
C GLY A 47 21.51 3.89 5.93
N ALA A 48 20.21 4.04 5.71
CA ALA A 48 19.68 5.06 4.81
C ALA A 48 19.51 6.40 5.53
N ALA A 49 20.01 7.47 4.92
CA ALA A 49 19.83 8.83 5.42
C ALA A 49 18.35 9.26 5.40
N ILE A 50 18.03 10.31 6.18
CA ILE A 50 16.72 10.97 6.17
C ILE A 50 16.31 11.29 4.72
N GLY A 51 15.04 11.04 4.40
CA GLY A 51 14.47 11.29 3.08
C GLY A 51 14.36 10.08 2.17
N TRP A 52 14.58 8.86 2.69
CA TRP A 52 14.16 7.64 2.01
C TRP A 52 12.63 7.62 1.81
N LEU A 53 12.16 6.79 0.88
CA LEU A 53 10.77 6.79 0.44
C LEU A 53 10.09 5.45 0.73
N ASP A 54 8.80 5.54 1.06
CA ASP A 54 7.93 4.40 1.33
C ASP A 54 6.76 4.34 0.36
N SER A 55 6.63 3.23 -0.38
CA SER A 55 5.52 3.04 -1.30
C SER A 55 4.17 2.97 -0.60
N PHE A 56 4.12 2.45 0.63
CA PHE A 56 2.92 2.45 1.47
C PHE A 56 2.43 3.89 1.66
N SER A 57 3.31 4.79 2.10
CA SER A 57 2.97 6.20 2.35
C SER A 57 2.57 6.91 1.07
N GLN A 58 3.34 6.72 -0.01
CA GLN A 58 3.08 7.32 -1.32
C GLN A 58 1.72 6.93 -1.89
N GLY A 59 1.38 5.64 -1.86
CA GLY A 59 0.09 5.13 -2.33
C GLY A 59 -1.07 5.59 -1.45
N ASN A 60 -0.88 5.64 -0.13
CA ASN A 60 -1.92 6.08 0.79
C ASN A 60 -2.26 7.57 0.62
N MET A 61 -1.25 8.45 0.55
CA MET A 61 -1.51 9.87 0.31
C MET A 61 -2.11 10.11 -1.07
N ALA A 62 -1.70 9.37 -2.11
CA ALA A 62 -2.33 9.49 -3.42
C ALA A 62 -3.84 9.24 -3.34
N GLY A 63 -4.27 8.22 -2.60
CA GLY A 63 -5.67 7.93 -2.32
C GLY A 63 -6.38 8.98 -1.47
N HIS A 64 -5.70 9.55 -0.46
CA HIS A 64 -6.26 10.60 0.38
C HIS A 64 -6.47 11.92 -0.37
N TYR A 65 -5.47 12.41 -1.12
CA TYR A 65 -5.63 13.62 -1.92
C TYR A 65 -6.63 13.45 -3.06
N ALA A 66 -6.73 12.24 -3.65
CA ALA A 66 -7.79 11.91 -4.59
C ALA A 66 -9.18 12.01 -3.97
N GLN A 67 -9.35 11.52 -2.74
CA GLN A 67 -10.60 11.66 -1.99
C GLN A 67 -10.91 13.13 -1.67
N ALA A 68 -9.90 13.91 -1.24
CA ALA A 68 -10.06 15.34 -0.99
C ALA A 68 -10.51 16.10 -2.25
N TYR A 69 -9.95 15.76 -3.41
CA TYR A 69 -10.43 16.29 -4.69
C TYR A 69 -11.90 15.91 -4.95
N ASN A 70 -12.27 14.65 -4.78
CA ASN A 70 -13.66 14.20 -4.96
C ASN A 70 -14.64 14.90 -4.02
N LEU A 71 -14.22 15.28 -2.81
CA LEU A 71 -15.06 15.99 -1.84
C LEU A 71 -15.19 17.48 -2.11
N THR A 72 -14.15 18.12 -2.68
CA THR A 72 -14.05 19.60 -2.71
C THR A 72 -14.00 20.19 -4.12
N GLY A 73 -13.70 19.39 -5.13
CA GLY A 73 -13.41 19.86 -6.49
C GLY A 73 -12.09 20.63 -6.63
N LYS A 74 -11.31 20.84 -5.54
CA LYS A 74 -10.08 21.64 -5.56
C LYS A 74 -9.01 20.98 -6.43
N ARG A 75 -8.60 21.67 -7.50
CA ARG A 75 -7.64 21.14 -8.48
C ARG A 75 -6.28 20.82 -7.86
N GLU A 76 -5.84 21.58 -6.86
CA GLU A 76 -4.59 21.33 -6.13
C GLU A 76 -4.53 19.90 -5.56
N CYS A 77 -5.62 19.39 -4.95
CA CYS A 77 -5.68 18.03 -4.42
C CYS A 77 -5.52 16.98 -5.53
N LEU A 78 -6.13 17.21 -6.70
CA LEU A 78 -5.98 16.32 -7.86
C LEU A 78 -4.55 16.32 -8.37
N ASP A 79 -3.92 17.49 -8.47
CA ASP A 79 -2.55 17.63 -8.97
C ASP A 79 -1.53 17.00 -8.00
N ILE A 80 -1.75 17.10 -6.69
CA ILE A 80 -0.97 16.38 -5.68
C ILE A 80 -1.13 14.86 -5.85
N SER A 81 -2.36 14.36 -5.92
CA SER A 81 -2.63 12.92 -6.10
C SER A 81 -1.97 12.39 -7.37
N ASN A 82 -2.12 13.09 -8.49
CA ASN A 82 -1.50 12.73 -9.77
C ASN A 82 0.03 12.75 -9.70
N SER A 83 0.61 13.73 -8.99
CA SER A 83 2.06 13.84 -8.81
C SER A 83 2.60 12.69 -7.94
N LEU A 84 1.89 12.29 -6.89
CA LEU A 84 2.23 11.13 -6.07
C LEU A 84 2.15 9.82 -6.87
N ILE A 85 1.13 9.65 -7.72
CA ILE A 85 1.01 8.52 -8.65
C ILE A 85 2.19 8.48 -9.63
N ASN A 86 2.60 9.64 -10.17
CA ASN A 86 3.72 9.72 -11.10
C ASN A 86 5.06 9.31 -10.45
N SER A 87 5.19 9.38 -9.11
CA SER A 87 6.42 8.99 -8.40
C SER A 87 6.80 7.52 -8.57
N PHE A 88 5.83 6.64 -8.86
CA PHE A 88 6.05 5.22 -9.14
C PHE A 88 6.68 4.95 -10.51
N ARG A 89 6.70 5.96 -11.40
CA ARG A 89 7.31 5.90 -12.74
C ARG A 89 8.62 6.70 -12.83
N ALA A 90 8.89 7.53 -11.84
CA ALA A 90 10.16 8.23 -11.69
C ALA A 90 11.21 7.30 -11.04
N PRO A 91 12.52 7.61 -11.12
CA PRO A 91 13.59 6.79 -10.54
C PRO A 91 13.68 6.93 -9.00
N THR A 92 12.55 6.75 -8.30
CA THR A 92 12.41 6.88 -6.84
C THR A 92 12.81 5.61 -6.08
N GLY A 93 12.90 4.48 -6.79
CA GLY A 93 13.13 3.16 -6.18
C GLY A 93 11.92 2.56 -5.46
N LEU A 94 10.75 3.19 -5.53
CA LEU A 94 9.51 2.69 -4.93
C LEU A 94 9.05 1.35 -5.53
N VAL A 95 9.42 1.09 -6.79
CA VAL A 95 9.05 -0.10 -7.54
C VAL A 95 10.28 -0.95 -7.80
N LYS A 96 10.18 -2.25 -7.52
CA LYS A 96 11.15 -3.26 -7.93
C LYS A 96 10.48 -4.27 -8.84
N SER A 97 10.94 -4.37 -10.09
CA SER A 97 10.54 -5.46 -10.97
C SER A 97 11.10 -6.78 -10.44
N THR A 98 10.24 -7.77 -10.36
CA THR A 98 10.56 -9.14 -9.95
C THR A 98 10.10 -10.11 -11.04
N LYS A 99 10.49 -11.39 -10.94
CA LYS A 99 9.94 -12.44 -11.83
C LYS A 99 8.43 -12.66 -11.67
N TYR A 100 7.81 -12.10 -10.63
CA TYR A 100 6.38 -12.16 -10.37
C TYR A 100 5.67 -10.83 -10.66
N GLY A 101 6.35 -9.86 -11.27
CA GLY A 101 5.81 -8.52 -11.55
C GLY A 101 6.40 -7.43 -10.66
N ASN A 102 5.81 -6.24 -10.73
CA ASN A 102 6.26 -5.07 -10.00
C ASN A 102 5.84 -5.15 -8.53
N PHE A 103 6.81 -5.11 -7.62
CA PHE A 103 6.60 -5.05 -6.18
C PHE A 103 6.80 -3.62 -5.66
N TYR A 104 5.96 -3.21 -4.71
CA TYR A 104 6.00 -1.89 -4.09
C TYR A 104 6.75 -1.98 -2.76
N LEU A 105 7.91 -1.33 -2.70
CA LEU A 105 8.84 -1.48 -1.58
C LEU A 105 8.44 -0.59 -0.41
N HIS A 106 8.41 -1.16 0.80
CA HIS A 106 8.23 -0.37 2.02
C HIS A 106 9.41 0.57 2.27
N TYR A 107 10.61 0.06 2.06
CA TYR A 107 11.85 0.82 2.14
C TYR A 107 12.49 0.81 0.77
N ASN A 108 12.47 1.93 0.05
CA ASN A 108 12.97 2.00 -1.33
C ASN A 108 14.46 1.64 -1.49
N PHE A 109 15.24 1.70 -0.39
CA PHE A 109 16.65 1.32 -0.34
C PHE A 109 16.88 -0.18 -0.04
N LEU A 110 15.93 -0.87 0.61
CA LEU A 110 16.03 -2.30 0.89
C LEU A 110 15.49 -3.14 -0.29
N ARG A 111 16.25 -3.16 -1.38
CA ARG A 111 15.82 -3.62 -2.70
C ARG A 111 15.42 -5.10 -2.83
N GLU A 112 15.74 -5.92 -1.83
CA GLU A 112 15.42 -7.34 -1.79
C GLU A 112 14.52 -7.72 -0.60
N HIS A 113 13.98 -6.75 0.14
CA HIS A 113 13.08 -6.99 1.26
C HIS A 113 11.62 -6.70 0.86
N TYR A 114 10.87 -7.76 0.58
CA TYR A 114 9.52 -7.68 0.04
C TYR A 114 8.48 -7.84 1.15
N ILE A 115 8.06 -6.73 1.74
CA ILE A 115 7.09 -6.68 2.86
C ILE A 115 5.66 -6.68 2.31
N LEU A 116 4.85 -7.67 2.71
CA LEU A 116 3.56 -7.95 2.08
C LEU A 116 2.52 -6.84 2.33
N ASN A 117 2.33 -6.44 3.59
CA ASN A 117 1.33 -5.45 3.97
C ASN A 117 1.60 -4.10 3.29
N ALA A 118 2.86 -3.66 3.19
CA ALA A 118 3.22 -2.41 2.52
C ALA A 118 2.80 -2.43 1.04
N HIS A 119 3.09 -3.54 0.33
CA HIS A 119 2.69 -3.70 -1.06
C HIS A 119 1.16 -3.67 -1.25
N LEU A 120 0.43 -4.39 -0.41
CA LEU A 120 -1.03 -4.45 -0.50
C LEU A 120 -1.70 -3.12 -0.16
N ILE A 121 -1.20 -2.39 0.84
CA ILE A 121 -1.76 -1.09 1.23
C ILE A 121 -1.47 -0.04 0.17
N CYS A 122 -0.25 0.00 -0.38
CA CYS A 122 0.06 0.82 -1.55
C CYS A 122 -0.89 0.52 -2.72
N THR A 123 -1.08 -0.76 -3.03
CA THR A 123 -1.97 -1.23 -4.11
C THR A 123 -3.41 -0.74 -3.90
N LEU A 124 -3.96 -0.85 -2.68
CA LEU A 124 -5.30 -0.37 -2.36
C LEU A 124 -5.40 1.16 -2.34
N GLY A 125 -4.35 1.86 -1.93
CA GLY A 125 -4.27 3.33 -2.01
C GLY A 125 -4.36 3.83 -3.46
N LEU A 126 -3.66 3.16 -4.38
CA LEU A 126 -3.73 3.43 -5.83
C LEU A 126 -5.12 3.11 -6.40
N GLN A 127 -5.78 2.05 -5.94
CA GLN A 127 -7.17 1.76 -6.31
C GLN A 127 -8.11 2.89 -5.89
N ARG A 128 -7.93 3.40 -4.66
CA ARG A 128 -8.71 4.52 -4.13
C ARG A 128 -8.48 5.78 -4.95
N ALA A 129 -7.23 6.05 -5.34
CA ALA A 129 -6.89 7.17 -6.19
C ALA A 129 -7.58 7.09 -7.55
N TYR A 130 -7.55 5.92 -8.20
CA TYR A 130 -8.30 5.68 -9.44
C TYR A 130 -9.80 5.88 -9.25
N ARG A 131 -10.40 5.31 -8.19
CA ARG A 131 -11.84 5.38 -7.93
C ARG A 131 -12.37 6.81 -7.87
N PHE A 132 -11.60 7.73 -7.30
CA PHE A 132 -12.02 9.12 -7.08
C PHE A 132 -11.60 10.10 -8.19
N THR A 133 -10.64 9.73 -9.04
CA THR A 133 -10.09 10.66 -10.06
C THR A 133 -10.22 10.15 -11.48
N GLY A 134 -10.50 8.85 -11.68
CA GLY A 134 -10.44 8.19 -12.97
C GLY A 134 -9.01 8.07 -13.54
N ASN A 135 -7.95 8.37 -12.78
CA ASN A 135 -6.59 8.40 -13.31
C ASN A 135 -6.15 7.00 -13.82
N PRO A 136 -5.93 6.82 -15.15
CA PRO A 136 -5.61 5.52 -15.72
C PRO A 136 -4.26 4.96 -15.26
N ARG A 137 -3.30 5.82 -14.88
CA ARG A 137 -2.00 5.39 -14.34
C ARG A 137 -2.17 4.72 -12.98
N ALA A 138 -3.05 5.25 -12.13
CA ALA A 138 -3.38 4.63 -10.86
C ALA A 138 -4.04 3.25 -11.04
N LEU A 139 -4.93 3.12 -12.04
CA LEU A 139 -5.53 1.83 -12.40
C LEU A 139 -4.49 0.80 -12.84
N LEU A 140 -3.54 1.21 -13.69
CA LEU A 140 -2.46 0.33 -14.15
C LEU A 140 -1.60 -0.16 -12.96
N LEU A 141 -1.17 0.75 -12.08
CA LEU A 141 -0.40 0.38 -10.89
C LEU A 141 -1.22 -0.49 -9.93
N PHE A 142 -2.51 -0.22 -9.74
CA PHE A 142 -3.38 -1.10 -8.95
C PHE A 142 -3.42 -2.52 -9.53
N ARG A 143 -3.68 -2.65 -10.83
CA ARG A 143 -3.74 -3.96 -11.52
C ARG A 143 -2.41 -4.70 -11.43
N ASP A 144 -1.29 -4.01 -11.62
CA ASP A 144 0.05 -4.57 -11.46
C ASP A 144 0.27 -5.13 -10.05
N GLY A 145 -0.06 -4.34 -9.02
CA GLY A 145 0.10 -4.77 -7.62
C GLY A 145 -0.77 -5.98 -7.27
N VAL A 146 -2.04 -5.97 -7.71
CA VAL A 146 -2.95 -7.10 -7.56
C VAL A 146 -2.40 -8.36 -8.25
N SER A 147 -1.89 -8.21 -9.47
CA SER A 147 -1.29 -9.29 -10.25
C SER A 147 -0.02 -9.86 -9.60
N THR A 148 0.84 -8.98 -9.07
CA THR A 148 2.04 -9.38 -8.31
C THR A 148 1.67 -10.12 -7.04
N PHE A 149 0.69 -9.62 -6.27
CA PHE A 149 0.19 -10.33 -5.10
C PHE A 149 -0.31 -11.73 -5.44
N ARG A 150 -1.13 -11.87 -6.49
CA ARG A 150 -1.60 -13.18 -6.96
C ARG A 150 -0.45 -14.15 -7.21
N ARG A 151 0.62 -13.70 -7.87
CA ARG A 151 1.79 -14.54 -8.20
C ARG A 151 2.74 -14.78 -7.03
N MET A 152 2.72 -13.96 -5.99
CA MET A 152 3.65 -14.06 -4.85
C MET A 152 3.03 -14.56 -3.55
N HIS A 153 1.70 -14.53 -3.37
CA HIS A 153 1.06 -14.79 -2.07
C HIS A 153 1.51 -16.10 -1.40
N TRP A 154 1.73 -17.17 -2.19
CA TRP A 154 2.18 -18.47 -1.72
C TRP A 154 3.57 -18.43 -1.08
N LYS A 155 4.43 -17.48 -1.46
CA LYS A 155 5.74 -17.25 -0.80
C LYS A 155 5.60 -16.75 0.62
N TYR A 156 4.48 -16.10 0.91
CA TYR A 156 4.16 -15.59 2.24
C TYR A 156 3.34 -16.59 3.06
N ASP A 157 3.02 -17.78 2.55
CA ASP A 157 2.16 -18.75 3.20
C ASP A 157 2.97 -19.97 3.64
N SER A 158 3.06 -20.19 4.95
CA SER A 158 3.76 -21.36 5.52
C SER A 158 2.90 -22.63 5.55
N GLY A 159 1.63 -22.56 5.10
CA GLY A 159 0.60 -23.59 5.26
C GLY A 159 -0.15 -23.54 6.60
N SER A 160 0.39 -22.81 7.58
CA SER A 160 -0.21 -22.67 8.93
C SER A 160 -0.18 -21.24 9.47
N TRP A 161 0.50 -20.33 8.78
CA TRP A 161 0.62 -18.91 9.12
C TRP A 161 1.09 -18.10 7.90
N THR A 162 1.17 -16.77 8.05
CA THR A 162 1.82 -15.92 7.04
C THR A 162 3.19 -15.44 7.48
N TYR A 163 4.10 -15.26 6.53
CA TYR A 163 5.32 -14.46 6.71
C TYR A 163 5.02 -12.97 6.49
N TYR A 164 5.67 -12.11 7.28
CA TYR A 164 5.64 -10.64 7.15
C TYR A 164 6.33 -10.20 5.86
N ALA A 165 7.50 -10.78 5.60
CA ALA A 165 8.32 -10.48 4.44
C ALA A 165 8.93 -11.75 3.85
N VAL A 166 9.27 -11.66 2.57
CA VAL A 166 10.24 -12.55 1.93
C VAL A 166 11.44 -11.74 1.46
N SER A 167 12.60 -12.37 1.47
CA SER A 167 13.86 -11.67 1.23
C SER A 167 14.79 -12.40 0.28
N GLY A 168 15.68 -11.63 -0.34
CA GLY A 168 16.76 -12.12 -1.18
C GLY A 168 16.33 -12.55 -2.58
N ARG A 169 17.32 -12.82 -3.44
CA ARG A 169 17.14 -13.34 -4.82
C ARG A 169 16.17 -14.53 -4.94
N TYR A 170 16.10 -15.37 -3.92
CA TYR A 170 15.26 -16.59 -3.93
C TYR A 170 13.89 -16.39 -3.28
N TYR A 171 13.58 -15.19 -2.78
CA TYR A 171 12.32 -14.89 -2.09
C TYR A 171 12.07 -15.86 -0.94
N ARG A 172 13.08 -16.07 -0.10
CA ARG A 172 12.97 -16.96 1.06
C ARG A 172 12.15 -16.28 2.15
N PRO A 173 11.33 -17.01 2.91
CA PRO A 173 10.71 -16.48 4.10
C PRO A 173 11.74 -15.80 5.01
N ALA A 174 11.45 -14.59 5.46
CA ALA A 174 12.34 -13.85 6.36
C ALA A 174 11.82 -13.88 7.80
N TRP A 175 10.64 -13.31 8.02
CA TRP A 175 10.05 -13.19 9.35
C TRP A 175 8.62 -13.71 9.35
N PRO A 176 8.23 -14.60 10.29
CA PRO A 176 6.82 -14.87 10.55
C PRO A 176 6.08 -13.58 10.92
N ALA A 177 4.86 -13.41 10.43
CA ALA A 177 4.04 -12.28 10.84
C ALA A 177 3.67 -12.41 12.32
N SER A 178 3.66 -11.30 13.07
CA SER A 178 2.97 -11.26 14.37
C SER A 178 1.47 -11.53 14.17
N THR A 179 0.74 -11.82 15.24
CA THR A 179 -0.73 -11.99 15.18
C THR A 179 -1.43 -10.78 14.56
N ALA A 180 -1.00 -9.56 14.92
CA ALA A 180 -1.54 -8.34 14.33
C ALA A 180 -1.29 -8.26 12.81
N TYR A 181 -0.08 -8.56 12.35
CA TYR A 181 0.24 -8.54 10.92
C TYR A 181 -0.44 -9.66 10.14
N HIS A 182 -0.61 -10.85 10.73
CA HIS A 182 -1.36 -11.92 10.09
C HIS A 182 -2.83 -11.53 9.90
N ARG A 183 -3.48 -10.96 10.93
CA ARG A 183 -4.84 -10.41 10.83
C ARG A 183 -4.93 -9.29 9.77
N LEU A 184 -3.90 -8.45 9.70
CA LEU A 184 -3.80 -7.44 8.66
C LEU A 184 -3.72 -8.06 7.25
N HIS A 185 -2.91 -9.11 7.05
CA HIS A 185 -2.84 -9.81 5.77
C HIS A 185 -4.17 -10.44 5.35
N VAL A 186 -4.92 -11.03 6.30
CA VAL A 186 -6.28 -11.55 6.07
C VAL A 186 -7.19 -10.43 5.57
N ASN A 187 -7.24 -9.31 6.30
CA ASN A 187 -8.08 -8.17 5.96
C ASN A 187 -7.69 -7.55 4.60
N LEU A 188 -6.39 -7.32 4.36
CA LEU A 188 -5.91 -6.75 3.10
C LEU A 188 -6.23 -7.67 1.90
N SER A 189 -6.08 -8.98 2.05
CA SER A 189 -6.45 -9.94 1.01
C SER A 189 -7.95 -9.90 0.71
N ASN A 190 -8.79 -9.76 1.75
CA ASN A 190 -10.23 -9.57 1.56
C ASN A 190 -10.55 -8.21 0.90
N ARG A 191 -9.82 -7.15 1.25
CA ARG A 191 -9.98 -5.83 0.61
C ARG A 191 -9.60 -5.87 -0.87
N VAL A 192 -8.58 -6.66 -1.26
CA VAL A 192 -8.27 -6.90 -2.67
C VAL A 192 -9.42 -7.62 -3.36
N TYR A 193 -10.05 -8.62 -2.74
CA TYR A 193 -11.27 -9.23 -3.27
C TYR A 193 -12.37 -8.19 -3.48
N LEU A 194 -12.70 -7.38 -2.47
CA LEU A 194 -13.73 -6.35 -2.57
C LEU A 194 -13.43 -5.31 -3.66
N ALA A 195 -12.16 -4.98 -3.87
CA ALA A 195 -11.73 -4.02 -4.87
C ALA A 195 -11.72 -4.58 -6.31
N THR A 196 -11.65 -5.91 -6.48
CA THR A 196 -11.50 -6.56 -7.79
C THR A 196 -12.71 -7.38 -8.21
N GLY A 197 -13.53 -7.84 -7.27
CA GLY A 197 -14.58 -8.83 -7.48
C GLY A 197 -14.06 -10.26 -7.71
N ASP A 198 -12.74 -10.50 -7.75
CA ASP A 198 -12.17 -11.80 -8.07
C ASP A 198 -12.12 -12.70 -6.81
N ARG A 199 -12.94 -13.75 -6.82
CA ARG A 199 -13.06 -14.74 -5.74
C ARG A 199 -11.74 -15.44 -5.41
N TYR A 200 -10.74 -15.41 -6.29
CA TYR A 200 -9.40 -15.93 -6.01
C TYR A 200 -8.78 -15.28 -4.75
N TYR A 201 -8.88 -13.96 -4.61
CA TYR A 201 -8.35 -13.25 -3.44
C TYR A 201 -9.15 -13.55 -2.17
N ARG A 202 -10.46 -13.81 -2.32
CA ARG A 202 -11.30 -14.25 -1.20
C ARG A 202 -10.86 -15.62 -0.69
N LYS A 203 -10.50 -16.55 -1.58
CA LYS A 203 -9.97 -17.86 -1.19
C LYS A 203 -8.67 -17.73 -0.39
N ILE A 204 -7.76 -16.83 -0.79
CA ILE A 204 -6.54 -16.53 -0.02
C ILE A 204 -6.90 -16.00 1.37
N ALA A 205 -7.78 -15.00 1.43
CA ALA A 205 -8.20 -14.39 2.69
C ALA A 205 -8.84 -15.40 3.65
N LEU A 206 -9.78 -16.23 3.16
CA LEU A 206 -10.44 -17.27 3.96
C LEU A 206 -9.46 -18.36 4.41
N LYS A 207 -8.51 -18.76 3.56
CA LYS A 207 -7.47 -19.72 3.91
C LYS A 207 -6.65 -19.21 5.09
N TRP A 208 -6.12 -17.99 4.99
CA TRP A 208 -5.34 -17.38 6.05
C TRP A 208 -6.19 -17.10 7.30
N ASN A 209 -7.46 -16.71 7.15
CA ASN A 209 -8.36 -16.51 8.28
C ASN A 209 -8.57 -17.81 9.09
N GLY A 210 -8.65 -18.95 8.39
CA GLY A 210 -8.73 -20.26 9.03
C GLY A 210 -7.48 -20.62 9.86
N TYR A 211 -6.33 -19.98 9.62
CA TYR A 211 -5.11 -20.22 10.39
C TYR A 211 -5.24 -19.65 11.82
N LEU A 212 -6.02 -18.57 12.00
CA LEU A 212 -6.35 -18.03 13.32
C LEU A 212 -7.12 -19.07 14.14
N THR A 213 -8.17 -19.65 13.56
CA THR A 213 -9.01 -20.65 14.23
C THR A 213 -8.20 -21.89 14.62
N ARG A 214 -7.31 -22.37 13.73
CA ARG A 214 -6.42 -23.51 14.04
C ARG A 214 -5.45 -23.25 15.19
N ARG A 215 -5.22 -21.98 15.56
CA ARG A 215 -4.41 -21.56 16.71
C ARG A 215 -5.26 -21.13 17.92
N GLY A 216 -6.57 -21.41 17.92
CA GLY A 216 -7.47 -21.02 19.01
C GLY A 216 -7.78 -19.53 19.08
N LEU A 217 -7.53 -18.77 18.00
CA LEU A 217 -7.82 -17.34 17.93
C LEU A 217 -9.14 -17.08 17.18
N SER A 218 -9.87 -16.04 17.60
CA SER A 218 -11.08 -15.60 16.89
C SER A 218 -10.76 -15.17 15.45
N PRO A 219 -11.52 -15.63 14.45
CA PRO A 219 -11.31 -15.23 13.06
C PRO A 219 -11.70 -13.77 12.82
N GLU A 220 -11.19 -13.19 11.73
CA GLU A 220 -11.65 -11.92 11.17
C GLU A 220 -13.05 -12.05 10.57
N ARG A 221 -13.84 -10.97 10.62
CA ARG A 221 -15.20 -10.91 10.04
C ARG A 221 -15.11 -10.47 8.57
N ILE A 222 -14.95 -11.43 7.65
CA ILE A 222 -14.72 -11.21 6.20
C ILE A 222 -15.53 -12.11 5.27
#